data_AF-A0A6J2K9K3-F1
#
_entry.id   AF-A0A6J2K9K3-F1
#
_cell.length_a   1.000
_cell.length_b   1.000
_cell.length_c   1.000
_cell.angle_alpha   90.00
_cell.angle_beta   90.00
_cell.angle_gamma   90.00
#
_symmetry.space_group_name_H-M   'P 1'
#
loop_
_entity.id
_entity.type
_entity.pdbx_description
1 polymer ?
#
loop_
_entity_poly.entity_id
_entity_poly.type
_entity_poly.pdbx_seq_one_letter_code
_entity_poly.pdbx_strand_id
1 'polypeptide(L)'
;MLQLKDHIKSKHQGVMPHACDVKGCGKKFYKKSDLVVHKRYHTGERPFSCGICMRSFPIVSHLKRHIRSVDCTKSLERKAEIHP
;
A
#
# COMPACT_ATOMS: atom_id res chain seq x y z
N MET A 1 -23.66 11.67 -4.55
CA MET A 1 -24.15 11.82 -3.16
C MET A 1 -23.48 10.88 -2.14
N LEU A 2 -23.11 9.64 -2.49
CA LEU A 2 -22.48 8.69 -1.55
C LEU A 2 -21.12 9.17 -0.99
N GLN A 3 -20.29 9.84 -1.80
CA GLN A 3 -18.98 10.33 -1.34
C GLN A 3 -19.05 11.49 -0.33
N LEU A 4 -20.11 12.31 -0.36
CA LEU A 4 -20.26 13.44 0.57
C LEU A 4 -20.64 12.95 1.98
N LYS A 5 -21.52 11.96 2.09
CA LYS A 5 -21.92 11.39 3.38
C LYS A 5 -20.73 10.73 4.10
N ASP A 6 -19.91 9.99 3.36
CA ASP A 6 -18.70 9.35 3.89
C ASP A 6 -17.59 10.39 4.19
N HIS A 7 -17.47 11.43 3.38
CA HIS A 7 -16.61 12.58 3.67
C HIS A 7 -17.00 13.23 5.01
N ILE A 8 -18.28 13.54 5.22
CA ILE A 8 -18.72 14.21 6.44
C ILE A 8 -18.50 13.35 7.68
N LYS A 9 -18.85 12.06 7.62
CA LYS A 9 -18.61 11.11 8.72
C LYS A 9 -17.12 11.03 9.09
N SER A 10 -16.26 10.97 8.08
CA SER A 10 -14.81 10.83 8.28
C SER A 10 -14.09 12.12 8.68
N LYS A 11 -14.52 13.28 8.18
CA LYS A 11 -13.81 14.56 8.35
C LYS A 11 -14.41 15.49 9.40
N HIS A 12 -15.70 15.35 9.69
CA HIS A 12 -16.38 16.23 10.64
C HIS A 12 -16.86 15.52 11.90
N GLN A 13 -17.14 14.21 11.84
CA GLN A 13 -17.70 13.47 12.98
C GLN A 13 -16.72 12.48 13.62
N GLY A 14 -15.54 12.26 13.03
CA GLY A 14 -14.54 11.32 13.56
C GLY A 14 -14.98 9.85 13.55
N VAL A 15 -16.05 9.51 12.82
CA VAL A 15 -16.55 8.14 12.75
C VAL A 15 -15.70 7.34 11.78
N MET A 16 -15.05 6.27 12.27
CA MET A 16 -14.31 5.29 11.47
C MET A 16 -15.09 3.98 11.36
N PRO A 17 -15.98 3.85 10.35
CA PRO A 17 -16.91 2.73 10.28
C PRO A 17 -16.25 1.39 9.92
N HIS A 18 -15.02 1.41 9.40
CA HIS A 18 -14.38 0.21 8.87
C HIS A 18 -13.34 -0.34 9.85
N ALA A 19 -13.73 -1.29 10.69
CA ALA A 19 -12.83 -1.99 11.60
C ALA A 19 -12.12 -3.17 10.92
N CYS A 20 -10.88 -3.42 11.34
CA CYS A 20 -10.17 -4.65 11.01
C CYS A 20 -10.75 -5.82 11.80
N ASP A 21 -11.06 -6.91 11.09
CA ASP A 21 -11.62 -8.15 11.63
C ASP A 21 -10.54 -9.12 12.12
N VAL A 22 -9.26 -8.80 11.92
CA VAL A 22 -8.15 -9.62 12.44
C VAL A 22 -8.09 -9.52 13.96
N LYS A 23 -8.19 -10.68 14.63
CA LYS A 23 -8.17 -10.81 16.09
C LYS A 23 -6.92 -10.13 16.66
N GLY A 24 -7.13 -9.22 17.61
CA GLY A 24 -6.06 -8.45 18.27
C GLY A 24 -5.55 -7.22 17.51
N CYS A 25 -6.05 -6.92 16.31
CA CYS A 25 -5.59 -5.74 15.56
C CYS A 25 -6.24 -4.43 16.04
N GLY A 26 -7.57 -4.42 16.22
CA GLY A 26 -8.31 -3.27 16.75
C GLY A 26 -8.33 -1.99 15.88
N LYS A 27 -7.60 -1.96 14.75
CA LYS A 27 -7.49 -0.77 13.88
C LYS A 27 -8.80 -0.47 13.15
N LYS A 28 -9.10 0.82 13.00
CA LYS A 28 -10.28 1.32 12.27
C LYS A 28 -9.87 2.33 11.20
N PHE A 29 -10.68 2.42 10.15
CA PHE A 29 -10.42 3.24 8.97
C PHE A 29 -11.67 4.00 8.55
N TYR A 30 -11.44 5.18 7.96
CA TYR A 30 -12.49 6.03 7.39
C TYR A 30 -13.02 5.50 6.06
N LYS A 31 -12.14 4.93 5.22
CA LYS A 31 -12.48 4.41 3.90
C LYS A 31 -12.31 2.90 3.86
N LYS A 32 -13.21 2.21 3.17
CA LYS A 32 -13.11 0.76 2.92
C LYS A 32 -11.82 0.39 2.17
N SER A 33 -11.36 1.23 1.24
CA SER A 33 -10.09 1.05 0.52
C SER A 33 -8.90 0.92 1.46
N ASP A 34 -8.87 1.74 2.51
CA ASP A 34 -7.76 1.80 3.45
C ASP A 34 -7.75 0.55 4.34
N LEU A 35 -8.94 0.05 4.72
CA LEU A 35 -9.07 -1.23 5.41
C LEU A 35 -8.58 -2.40 4.54
N VAL A 36 -8.97 -2.46 3.27
CA VAL A 36 -8.53 -3.53 2.35
C VAL A 36 -7.02 -3.52 2.19
N VAL A 37 -6.44 -2.34 1.98
CA VAL A 37 -4.99 -2.17 1.92
C VAL A 37 -4.31 -2.56 3.23
N HIS A 38 -4.88 -2.21 4.38
CA HIS A 38 -4.37 -2.59 5.68
C HIS A 38 -4.35 -4.12 5.88
N LYS A 39 -5.38 -4.85 5.42
CA LYS A 39 -5.42 -6.31 5.51
C LYS A 39 -4.25 -7.00 4.82
N ARG A 40 -3.68 -6.41 3.77
CA ARG A 40 -2.48 -6.93 3.10
C ARG A 40 -1.26 -7.05 4.01
N TYR A 41 -1.19 -6.25 5.08
CA TYR A 41 -0.11 -6.35 6.07
C TYR A 41 -0.28 -7.54 7.00
N HIS A 42 -1.50 -8.07 7.15
CA HIS A 42 -1.76 -9.30 7.89
C HIS A 42 -1.51 -10.53 7.03
N THR A 43 -1.94 -10.50 5.76
CA THR A 43 -1.79 -11.64 4.84
C THR A 43 -0.41 -11.72 4.19
N GLY A 44 0.35 -10.63 4.20
CA GLY A 44 1.62 -10.52 3.49
C GLY A 44 1.47 -10.30 1.99
N GLU A 45 0.25 -10.07 1.48
CA GLU A 45 -0.02 -9.84 0.06
C GLU A 45 0.72 -8.59 -0.44
N ARG A 46 1.49 -8.75 -1.51
CA ARG A 46 2.27 -7.67 -2.14
C ARG A 46 2.05 -7.70 -3.65
N PRO A 47 0.90 -7.22 -4.15
CA PRO A 47 0.51 -7.39 -5.55
C PRO A 47 1.26 -6.43 -6.50
N PHE A 48 2.02 -5.45 -5.99
CA PHE A 48 2.69 -4.46 -6.82
C PHE A 48 4.19 -4.72 -6.86
N SER A 49 4.67 -5.30 -7.94
CA SER A 49 6.09 -5.59 -8.15
C SER A 49 6.80 -4.51 -8.94
N CYS A 50 8.04 -4.21 -8.54
CA CYS A 50 8.93 -3.37 -9.32
C CYS A 50 9.50 -4.17 -10.49
N GLY A 51 9.25 -3.73 -11.73
CA GLY A 51 9.79 -4.40 -12.92
C GLY A 51 11.31 -4.36 -13.05
N ILE A 52 12.00 -3.53 -12.25
CA ILE A 52 13.46 -3.39 -12.28
C ILE A 52 14.12 -4.37 -11.31
N CYS A 53 13.84 -4.22 -10.02
CA CYS A 53 14.51 -4.99 -8.96
C CYS A 53 13.65 -6.13 -8.39
N MET A 54 12.46 -6.36 -8.94
CA MET A 54 11.50 -7.41 -8.55
C MET A 54 10.98 -7.33 -7.11
N ARG A 55 11.29 -6.27 -6.36
CA ARG A 55 10.71 -6.04 -5.02
C ARG A 55 9.21 -5.80 -5.13
N SER A 56 8.44 -6.45 -4.26
CA SER A 56 6.98 -6.33 -4.21
C SER A 56 6.52 -5.46 -3.04
N PHE A 57 5.41 -4.73 -3.24
CA PHE A 57 4.86 -3.76 -2.31
C PHE A 57 3.35 -4.00 -2.09
N PRO A 58 2.81 -3.73 -0.89
CA PRO A 58 1.39 -3.87 -0.59
C PRO A 58 0.52 -2.73 -1.18
N ILE A 59 1.14 -1.59 -1.54
CA ILE A 59 0.45 -0.37 -2.02
C ILE A 59 1.22 0.27 -3.18
N VAL A 60 0.50 0.75 -4.21
CA VAL A 60 1.05 1.44 -5.38
C VAL A 60 1.88 2.68 -5.01
N SER A 61 1.46 3.47 -4.02
CA SER A 61 2.21 4.68 -3.62
C SER A 61 3.61 4.33 -3.10
N HIS A 62 3.75 3.20 -2.42
CA HIS A 62 5.04 2.70 -1.96
C HIS A 62 5.92 2.26 -3.14
N LEU A 63 5.35 1.52 -4.11
CA LEU A 63 6.05 1.18 -5.35
C LEU A 63 6.50 2.44 -6.11
N LYS A 64 5.61 3.42 -6.30
CA LYS A 64 5.95 4.68 -6.99
C LYS A 64 7.04 5.47 -6.29
N ARG A 65 7.06 5.48 -4.95
CA ARG A 65 8.16 6.07 -4.18
C ARG A 65 9.46 5.29 -4.38
N HIS A 66 9.38 3.96 -4.37
CA HIS A 66 10.53 3.11 -4.60
C HIS A 66 11.14 3.27 -6.00
N ILE A 67 10.33 3.28 -7.07
CA ILE A 67 10.83 3.44 -8.45
C ILE A 67 11.58 4.76 -8.64
N ARG A 68 11.18 5.82 -7.93
CA ARG A 68 11.87 7.12 -7.95
C ARG A 68 13.16 7.15 -7.12
N SER A 69 13.44 6.10 -6.35
CA SER A 69 14.69 5.98 -5.59
C SER A 69 15.84 5.61 -6.51
N VAL A 70 16.98 6.28 -6.34
CA VAL A 70 18.22 5.98 -7.06
C VAL A 70 18.72 4.54 -6.82
N ASP A 71 18.36 3.93 -5.69
CA ASP A 71 18.66 2.53 -5.38
C ASP A 71 17.92 1.55 -6.30
N CYS A 72 16.68 1.88 -6.68
CA CYS A 72 15.92 1.08 -7.63
C CYS A 72 16.47 1.21 -9.05
N THR A 73 16.83 2.42 -9.47
CA THR A 73 17.33 2.65 -10.84
C THR A 73 18.69 1.99 -11.08
N LYS A 74 19.57 1.96 -10.06
CA LYS A 74 20.88 1.27 -10.11
C LYS A 74 20.78 -0.25 -10.16
N SER A 75 19.65 -0.85 -9.78
CA SER A 75 19.45 -2.30 -9.88
C SER A 75 19.43 -2.82 -11.34
N LEU A 76 19.30 -1.94 -12.34
CA LEU A 76 19.51 -2.27 -13.76
C LEU A 76 20.98 -2.50 -14.09
N GLU A 77 21.89 -1.69 -13.53
CA GLU A 77 23.32 -1.68 -13.88
C GLU A 77 24.03 -2.93 -13.38
N ARG A 78 23.67 -3.43 -12.19
CA ARG A 78 24.30 -4.63 -11.60
C ARG A 78 24.00 -5.93 -12.35
N LYS A 79 22.99 -5.98 -13.22
CA LYS A 79 22.72 -7.15 -14.07
C LYS A 79 23.57 -7.18 -15.34
N ALA A 80 24.12 -6.05 -15.77
CA ALA A 80 24.94 -5.95 -16.97
C ALA A 80 26.41 -6.36 -16.74
N GLU A 81 26.86 -6.46 -15.48
CA GLU A 81 28.25 -6.75 -15.11
C GLU A 81 28.49 -8.23 -14.73
N ILE A 82 27.49 -9.11 -14.83
CA ILE A 82 27.58 -10.55 -14.46
C ILE A 82 27.46 -11.45 -15.70
N HIS A 83 28.00 -11.02 -16.84
CA HIS A 83 28.26 -11.89 -17.99
C HIS A 83 29.61 -11.47 -18.61
N PRO A 84 30.72 -12.18 -18.30
CA PRO A 84 31.93 -12.12 -19.11
C PRO A 84 31.73 -12.79 -20.48
#